data_AF-A0A2S8B1N3-F1
#
_entry.id   AF-A0A2S8B1N3-F1
#
_cell.length_a   1.000
_cell.length_b   1.000
_cell.length_c   1.000
_cell.angle_alpha   90.00
_cell.angle_beta   90.00
_cell.angle_gamma   90.00
#
_symmetry.space_group_name_H-M   'P 1'
#
loop_
_entity.id
_entity.type
_entity.pdbx_description
1 polymer ?
#
loop_
_entity_poly.entity_id
_entity_poly.type
_entity_poly.pdbx_seq_one_letter_code
_entity_poly.pdbx_strand_id
1 'polypeptide(L)'
;MGIFSRTRDIIAANVTDLLDRAEDPEKMIRQIIFEMNETLVEVRASAARTIADQKEMRRHIAKLESLQDSWKEKAELALSKDREDLATAALVEKQKAGDMAEKLKAEIAVLDDALKGYENDIAKLQKKLSEARARQSSVVNRLESAENRYKLREMTNGDRVEDAFSRFEILERRVDEAEGRADALGLGYKKSLDEEIAELQSADKVADELAALKAAQAKK
;
A
#
# COMPACT_ATOMS: atom_id res chain seq x y z
N MET A 1 18.86 -9.39 -18.05
CA MET A 1 17.76 -8.86 -18.89
C MET A 1 16.46 -9.27 -18.22
N GLY A 2 15.52 -8.33 -18.05
CA GLY A 2 14.22 -8.60 -17.42
C GLY A 2 13.35 -9.53 -18.27
N ILE A 3 12.32 -10.11 -17.65
CA ILE A 3 11.30 -10.95 -18.29
C ILE A 3 10.51 -10.12 -19.31
N PHE A 4 10.34 -8.83 -19.04
CA PHE A 4 9.62 -7.92 -19.92
C PHE A 4 10.55 -6.88 -20.56
N SER A 5 10.27 -6.57 -21.83
CA SER A 5 11.05 -5.59 -22.60
C SER A 5 10.43 -4.19 -22.58
N ARG A 6 9.11 -4.11 -22.38
CA ARG A 6 8.32 -2.86 -22.41
C ARG A 6 7.15 -2.91 -21.45
N THR A 7 6.70 -1.74 -20.98
CA THR A 7 5.49 -1.57 -20.16
C THR A 7 4.25 -2.21 -20.80
N ARG A 8 4.13 -2.10 -22.13
CA ARG A 8 3.02 -2.71 -22.87
C ARG A 8 3.01 -4.24 -22.78
N ASP A 9 4.18 -4.86 -22.78
CA ASP A 9 4.32 -6.32 -22.68
C ASP A 9 3.85 -6.77 -21.28
N ILE A 10 4.20 -6.02 -20.23
CA ILE A 10 3.75 -6.26 -18.86
C ILE A 10 2.23 -6.16 -18.74
N ILE A 11 1.65 -5.11 -19.32
CA ILE A 11 0.19 -4.88 -19.31
C ILE A 11 -0.55 -5.92 -20.14
N ALA A 12 0.06 -6.49 -21.19
CA ALA A 12 -0.54 -7.57 -21.97
C ALA A 12 -0.33 -8.97 -21.35
N ALA A 13 0.73 -9.16 -20.56
CA ALA A 13 1.14 -10.48 -20.08
C ALA A 13 0.12 -11.14 -19.14
N ASN A 14 -0.18 -12.41 -19.39
CA ASN A 14 -0.94 -13.23 -18.45
C ASN A 14 0.02 -13.86 -17.43
N VAL A 15 -0.10 -13.46 -16.17
CA VAL A 15 0.74 -13.99 -15.08
C VAL A 15 0.54 -15.51 -14.93
N THR A 16 -0.63 -16.05 -15.25
CA THR A 16 -0.89 -17.52 -15.22
C THR A 16 0.02 -18.25 -16.18
N ASP A 17 0.00 -17.84 -17.44
CA ASP A 17 0.69 -18.57 -18.51
C ASP A 17 2.21 -18.52 -18.32
N LEU A 18 2.71 -17.44 -17.70
CA LEU A 18 4.12 -17.32 -17.34
C LEU A 18 4.51 -18.24 -16.18
N LEU A 19 3.63 -18.44 -15.19
CA LEU A 19 3.88 -19.35 -14.08
C LEU A 19 3.79 -20.82 -14.50
N ASP A 20 2.84 -21.17 -15.34
CA ASP A 20 2.62 -22.56 -15.79
C ASP A 20 3.79 -23.08 -16.63
N ARG A 21 4.58 -22.19 -17.24
CA ARG A 21 5.76 -22.51 -18.05
C ARG A 21 7.08 -22.37 -17.28
N ALA A 22 7.03 -21.92 -16.03
CA ALA A 22 8.23 -21.66 -15.24
C ALA A 22 8.71 -22.93 -14.54
N GLU A 23 10.01 -23.22 -14.62
CA GLU A 23 10.66 -24.28 -13.84
C GLU A 23 10.61 -24.01 -12.33
N ASP A 24 10.73 -22.73 -11.95
CA ASP A 24 10.59 -22.25 -10.57
C ASP A 24 9.51 -21.14 -10.50
N PRO A 25 8.24 -21.51 -10.24
CA PRO A 25 7.13 -20.57 -10.16
C PRO A 25 7.26 -19.53 -9.04
N GLU A 26 7.94 -19.86 -7.93
CA GLU A 26 8.10 -18.95 -6.79
C GLU A 26 9.11 -17.84 -7.12
N LYS A 27 10.24 -18.20 -7.73
CA LYS A 27 11.20 -17.21 -8.21
C LYS A 27 10.63 -16.38 -9.36
N MET A 28 9.91 -17.00 -10.28
CA MET A 28 9.27 -16.31 -11.40
C MET A 28 8.27 -15.24 -10.92
N ILE A 29 7.36 -15.59 -9.99
CA ILE A 29 6.36 -14.63 -9.51
C ILE A 29 7.00 -13.45 -8.77
N ARG A 30 8.08 -13.70 -7.99
CA ARG A 30 8.85 -12.64 -7.33
C ARG A 30 9.45 -11.67 -8.36
N GLN A 31 10.05 -12.21 -9.42
CA GLN A 31 10.66 -11.40 -10.47
C GLN A 31 9.61 -10.60 -11.26
N ILE A 32 8.46 -11.20 -11.59
CA ILE A 32 7.35 -10.50 -12.24
C ILE A 32 6.86 -9.33 -11.36
N ILE A 33 6.67 -9.55 -10.06
CA ILE A 33 6.25 -8.50 -9.12
C ILE A 33 7.31 -7.38 -9.06
N PHE A 34 8.60 -7.72 -9.03
CA PHE A 34 9.67 -6.73 -9.03
C PHE A 34 9.63 -5.85 -10.28
N GLU A 35 9.61 -6.45 -11.47
CA GLU A 35 9.57 -5.72 -12.75
C GLU A 35 8.30 -4.86 -12.90
N MET A 36 7.15 -5.35 -12.41
CA MET A 36 5.92 -4.56 -12.35
C MET A 36 6.04 -3.34 -11.42
N ASN A 37 6.71 -3.48 -10.27
CA ASN A 37 6.94 -2.35 -9.36
C ASN A 37 7.89 -1.31 -9.97
N GLU A 38 9.00 -1.74 -10.58
CA GLU A 38 9.93 -0.83 -11.26
C GLU A 38 9.21 -0.05 -12.36
N THR A 39 8.47 -0.75 -13.22
CA THR A 39 7.68 -0.13 -14.29
C THR A 39 6.65 0.85 -13.74
N LEU A 40 5.98 0.52 -12.63
CA LEU A 40 5.02 1.42 -11.98
C LEU A 40 5.70 2.71 -11.50
N VAL A 41 6.93 2.63 -10.97
CA VAL A 41 7.72 3.80 -10.56
C VAL A 41 8.08 4.64 -11.78
N GLU A 42 8.54 4.03 -12.87
CA GLU A 42 8.91 4.73 -14.10
C GLU A 42 7.73 5.46 -14.75
N VAL A 43 6.57 4.80 -14.85
CA VAL A 43 5.36 5.41 -15.41
C VAL A 43 4.90 6.59 -14.55
N ARG A 44 4.94 6.45 -13.22
CA ARG A 44 4.62 7.56 -12.30
C ARG A 44 5.60 8.73 -12.43
N ALA A 45 6.89 8.46 -12.58
CA ALA A 45 7.90 9.50 -12.81
C ALA A 45 7.66 10.24 -14.12
N SER A 46 7.28 9.52 -15.19
CA SER A 46 6.94 10.09 -16.49
C SER A 46 5.68 10.96 -16.43
N ALA A 47 4.65 10.49 -15.72
CA ALA A 47 3.44 11.29 -15.46
C ALA A 47 3.76 12.55 -14.64
N ALA A 48 4.59 12.44 -13.60
CA ALA A 48 5.00 13.58 -12.78
C ALA A 48 5.76 14.63 -13.59
N ARG A 49 6.65 14.21 -14.50
CA ARG A 49 7.36 15.12 -15.42
C ARG A 49 6.38 15.83 -16.35
N THR A 50 5.44 15.09 -16.94
CA THR A 50 4.39 15.67 -17.81
C THR A 50 3.55 16.72 -17.07
N ILE A 51 3.20 16.47 -15.80
CA ILE A 51 2.49 17.45 -14.95
C ILE A 51 3.35 18.69 -14.70
N ALA A 52 4.66 18.53 -14.49
CA ALA A 52 5.57 19.66 -14.30
C ALA A 52 5.65 20.52 -15.57
N ASP A 53 5.81 19.90 -16.74
CA ASP A 53 5.87 20.58 -18.04
C ASP A 53 4.57 21.37 -18.30
N GLN A 54 3.40 20.77 -18.02
CA GLN A 54 2.12 21.48 -18.12
C GLN A 54 2.04 22.68 -17.18
N LYS A 55 2.54 22.58 -15.94
CA LYS A 55 2.54 23.70 -14.99
C LYS A 55 3.44 24.84 -15.47
N GLU A 56 4.58 24.51 -16.07
CA GLU A 56 5.47 25.49 -16.69
C GLU A 56 4.78 26.19 -17.87
N MET A 57 4.18 25.43 -18.78
CA MET A 57 3.41 25.98 -19.90
C MET A 57 2.27 26.90 -19.43
N ARG A 58 1.51 26.50 -18.40
CA ARG A 58 0.45 27.33 -17.80
C ARG A 58 1.00 28.65 -17.24
N ARG A 59 2.18 28.65 -16.63
CA ARG A 59 2.86 29.88 -16.18
C ARG A 59 3.27 30.76 -17.35
N HIS A 60 3.72 30.18 -18.47
CA HIS A 60 4.03 30.93 -19.68
C HIS A 60 2.79 31.56 -20.30
N ILE A 61 1.67 30.82 -20.36
CA ILE A 61 0.38 31.35 -20.82
C ILE A 61 -0.03 32.56 -19.98
N ALA A 62 0.03 32.47 -18.65
CA ALA A 62 -0.32 33.60 -17.78
C ALA A 62 0.54 34.85 -18.05
N LYS A 63 1.83 34.69 -18.34
CA LYS A 63 2.71 35.79 -18.74
C LYS A 63 2.31 36.38 -20.10
N LEU A 64 1.95 35.55 -21.06
CA LEU A 64 1.49 35.97 -22.39
C LEU A 64 0.14 36.69 -22.32
N GLU A 65 -0.77 36.24 -21.45
CA GLU A 65 -2.06 36.91 -21.20
C GLU A 65 -1.84 38.30 -20.58
N SER A 66 -0.98 38.41 -19.57
CA SER A 66 -0.60 39.73 -19.02
C SER A 66 0.06 40.64 -20.06
N LEU A 67 0.88 40.07 -20.96
CA LEU A 67 1.48 40.82 -22.06
C LEU A 67 0.42 41.32 -23.06
N GLN A 68 -0.60 40.50 -23.35
CA GLN A 68 -1.72 40.90 -24.20
C GLN A 68 -2.50 42.08 -23.59
N ASP A 69 -2.73 42.04 -22.27
CA ASP A 69 -3.40 43.14 -21.56
C ASP A 69 -2.56 44.42 -21.61
N SER A 70 -1.25 44.33 -21.37
CA SER A 70 -0.35 45.49 -21.51
C SER A 70 -0.35 46.08 -22.92
N TRP A 71 -0.37 45.25 -23.96
CA TRP A 71 -0.47 45.75 -25.34
C TRP A 71 -1.83 46.35 -25.66
N LYS A 72 -2.91 45.81 -25.07
CA LYS A 72 -4.25 46.39 -25.17
C LYS A 72 -4.28 47.80 -24.57
N GLU A 73 -3.76 47.98 -23.35
CA GLU A 73 -3.68 49.29 -22.69
C GLU A 73 -2.85 50.29 -23.51
N LYS A 74 -1.71 49.85 -24.08
CA LYS A 74 -0.89 50.69 -24.96
C LYS A 74 -1.62 51.08 -26.24
N ALA A 75 -2.41 50.18 -26.83
CA ALA A 75 -3.21 50.48 -28.01
C ALA A 75 -4.31 51.51 -27.69
N GLU A 76 -5.00 51.36 -26.56
CA GLU A 76 -6.01 52.31 -26.07
C GLU A 76 -5.41 53.70 -25.80
N LEU A 77 -4.21 53.75 -25.20
CA LEU A 77 -3.47 55.00 -24.97
C LEU A 77 -2.99 55.66 -26.26
N ALA A 78 -2.58 54.89 -27.26
CA ALA A 78 -2.18 55.43 -28.56
C ALA A 78 -3.40 56.02 -29.30
N LEU A 79 -4.55 55.34 -29.22
CA LEU A 79 -5.80 55.80 -29.80
C LEU A 79 -6.32 57.08 -29.13
N SER A 80 -6.20 57.20 -27.81
CA SER A 80 -6.58 58.44 -27.09
C SER A 80 -5.70 59.65 -27.41
N LYS A 81 -4.60 59.43 -28.12
CA LYS A 81 -3.69 60.47 -28.64
C LYS A 81 -3.74 60.59 -30.16
N ASP A 82 -4.79 60.04 -30.79
CA ASP A 82 -5.00 60.06 -32.24
C ASP A 82 -3.85 59.45 -33.06
N ARG A 83 -3.10 58.52 -32.46
CA ARG A 83 -2.00 57.80 -33.13
C ARG A 83 -2.41 56.38 -33.51
N GLU A 84 -3.21 56.29 -34.57
CA GLU A 84 -3.75 55.03 -35.08
C GLU A 84 -2.65 54.05 -35.57
N ASP A 85 -1.56 54.57 -36.11
CA ASP A 85 -0.38 53.80 -36.55
C ASP A 85 0.19 52.96 -35.39
N LEU A 86 0.33 53.59 -34.22
CA LEU A 86 0.91 52.98 -33.03
C LEU A 86 -0.09 52.12 -32.26
N ALA A 87 -1.38 52.45 -32.33
CA ALA A 87 -2.45 51.56 -31.87
C ALA A 87 -2.47 50.26 -32.68
N THR A 88 -2.37 50.36 -34.00
CA THR A 88 -2.33 49.21 -34.91
C THR A 88 -1.10 48.34 -34.64
N ALA A 89 0.08 48.95 -34.50
CA ALA A 89 1.30 48.21 -34.15
C ALA A 89 1.18 47.47 -32.80
N ALA A 90 0.60 48.11 -31.77
CA ALA A 90 0.37 47.47 -30.47
C ALA A 90 -0.62 46.29 -30.57
N LEU A 91 -1.66 46.40 -31.39
CA LEU A 91 -2.61 45.31 -31.63
C LEU A 91 -1.96 44.12 -32.36
N VAL A 92 -1.03 44.36 -33.28
CA VAL A 92 -0.26 43.28 -33.93
C VAL A 92 0.58 42.53 -32.91
N GLU A 93 1.27 43.22 -31.99
CA GLU A 93 2.05 42.58 -30.93
C GLU A 93 1.16 41.83 -29.93
N LYS A 94 -0.01 42.38 -29.59
CA LYS A 94 -1.04 41.68 -28.81
C LYS A 94 -1.45 40.37 -29.49
N GLN A 95 -1.75 40.42 -30.79
CA GLN A 95 -2.16 39.24 -31.55
C GLN A 95 -1.08 38.15 -31.53
N LYS A 96 0.19 38.51 -31.75
CA LYS A 96 1.32 37.56 -31.68
C LYS A 96 1.40 36.87 -30.32
N ALA A 97 1.23 37.62 -29.21
CA ALA A 97 1.22 37.06 -27.87
C ALA A 97 0.02 36.12 -27.65
N GLY A 98 -1.15 36.46 -28.19
CA GLY A 98 -2.34 35.61 -28.18
C GLY A 98 -2.14 34.30 -28.95
N ASP A 99 -1.61 34.37 -30.18
CA ASP A 99 -1.34 33.20 -31.00
C ASP A 99 -0.34 32.25 -30.34
N MET A 100 0.67 32.77 -29.65
CA MET A 100 1.60 31.96 -28.85
C MET A 100 0.91 31.30 -27.65
N ALA A 101 0.02 32.01 -26.95
CA ALA A 101 -0.72 31.45 -25.83
C ALA A 101 -1.65 30.31 -26.29
N GLU A 102 -2.34 30.47 -27.42
CA GLU A 102 -3.21 29.43 -27.99
C GLU A 102 -2.43 28.19 -28.43
N LYS A 103 -1.22 28.34 -28.98
CA LYS A 103 -0.34 27.20 -29.28
C LYS A 103 0.01 26.41 -28.02
N LEU A 104 0.40 27.11 -26.94
CA LEU A 104 0.72 26.46 -25.66
C LEU A 104 -0.52 25.78 -25.05
N LYS A 105 -1.72 26.36 -25.20
CA LYS A 105 -2.97 25.71 -24.76
C LYS A 105 -3.24 24.41 -25.52
N ALA A 106 -3.00 24.40 -26.84
CA ALA A 106 -3.13 23.19 -27.65
C ALA A 106 -2.10 22.12 -27.24
N GLU A 107 -0.85 22.51 -26.95
CA GLU A 107 0.16 21.58 -26.43
C GLU A 107 -0.24 20.99 -25.07
N ILE A 108 -0.77 21.80 -24.14
CA ILE A 108 -1.29 21.31 -22.86
C ILE A 108 -2.38 20.27 -23.07
N ALA A 109 -3.29 20.46 -24.03
CA ALA A 109 -4.36 19.50 -24.32
C ALA A 109 -3.80 18.13 -24.77
N VAL A 110 -2.74 18.12 -25.58
CA VAL A 110 -2.04 16.89 -25.96
C VAL A 110 -1.42 16.20 -24.73
N LEU A 111 -0.82 16.97 -23.83
CA LEU A 111 -0.26 16.45 -22.58
C LEU A 111 -1.35 15.93 -21.62
N ASP A 112 -2.54 16.54 -21.60
CA ASP A 112 -3.69 16.07 -20.81
C ASP A 112 -4.13 14.68 -21.27
N ASP A 113 -4.18 14.44 -22.58
CA ASP A 113 -4.51 13.12 -23.11
C ASP A 113 -3.43 12.08 -22.84
N ALA A 114 -2.14 12.47 -22.89
CA ALA A 114 -1.05 11.61 -22.47
C ALA A 114 -1.15 11.24 -20.97
N LEU A 115 -1.53 12.18 -20.10
CA LEU A 115 -1.75 11.94 -18.68
C LEU A 115 -2.88 10.94 -18.40
N LYS A 116 -4.01 11.05 -19.12
CA LYS A 116 -5.08 10.04 -19.04
C LYS A 116 -4.56 8.65 -19.46
N GLY A 117 -3.67 8.59 -20.45
CA GLY A 117 -2.97 7.36 -20.83
C GLY A 117 -2.18 6.77 -19.66
N TYR A 118 -1.34 7.58 -19.02
CA TYR A 118 -0.55 7.15 -17.87
C TYR A 118 -1.42 6.72 -16.68
N GLU A 119 -2.51 7.42 -16.38
CA GLU A 119 -3.44 7.04 -15.31
C GLU A 119 -4.04 5.66 -15.55
N ASN A 120 -4.47 5.39 -16.79
CA ASN A 120 -4.99 4.08 -17.17
C ASN A 120 -3.95 2.97 -17.05
N ASP A 121 -2.71 3.24 -17.46
CA ASP A 121 -1.62 2.26 -17.38
C ASP A 121 -1.21 1.99 -15.93
N ILE A 122 -1.16 3.03 -15.09
CA ILE A 122 -0.94 2.91 -13.64
C ILE A 122 -2.02 2.03 -13.01
N ALA A 123 -3.29 2.28 -13.30
CA ALA A 123 -4.41 1.51 -12.76
C ALA A 123 -4.33 0.03 -13.17
N LYS A 124 -4.01 -0.25 -14.45
CA LYS A 124 -3.82 -1.63 -14.95
C LYS A 124 -2.64 -2.32 -14.27
N LEU A 125 -1.51 -1.64 -14.13
CA LEU A 125 -0.32 -2.19 -13.46
C LEU A 125 -0.62 -2.50 -11.99
N GLN A 126 -1.27 -1.58 -11.26
CA GLN A 126 -1.65 -1.81 -9.87
C GLN A 126 -2.58 -3.01 -9.70
N LYS A 127 -3.58 -3.15 -10.58
CA LYS A 127 -4.49 -4.31 -10.59
C LYS A 127 -3.72 -5.61 -10.80
N LYS A 128 -2.86 -5.67 -11.82
CA LYS A 128 -2.03 -6.84 -12.10
C LYS A 128 -1.08 -7.19 -10.96
N LEU A 129 -0.53 -6.17 -10.30
CA LEU A 129 0.38 -6.36 -9.18
C LEU A 129 -0.35 -6.94 -7.96
N SER A 130 -1.60 -6.51 -7.72
CA SER A 130 -2.48 -7.13 -6.72
C SER A 130 -2.77 -8.60 -7.06
N GLU A 131 -3.11 -8.90 -8.31
CA GLU A 131 -3.35 -10.28 -8.78
C GLU A 131 -2.09 -11.16 -8.64
N ALA A 132 -0.91 -10.63 -9.01
CA ALA A 132 0.36 -11.32 -8.91
C ALA A 132 0.72 -11.63 -7.44
N ARG A 133 0.50 -10.69 -6.52
CA ARG A 133 0.71 -10.90 -5.07
C ARG A 133 -0.25 -11.96 -4.50
N ALA A 134 -1.52 -11.94 -4.88
CA ALA A 134 -2.48 -12.95 -4.46
C ALA A 134 -2.04 -14.35 -4.93
N ARG A 135 -1.54 -14.46 -6.16
CA ARG A 135 -1.00 -15.71 -6.71
C ARG A 135 0.28 -16.14 -6.03
N GLN A 136 1.20 -15.21 -5.74
CA GLN A 136 2.41 -15.52 -4.99
C GLN A 136 2.06 -16.18 -3.65
N SER A 137 1.12 -15.61 -2.89
CA SER A 137 0.67 -16.21 -1.63
C SER A 137 0.07 -17.60 -1.84
N SER A 138 -0.75 -17.79 -2.88
CA SER A 138 -1.31 -19.11 -3.20
C SER A 138 -0.23 -20.14 -3.55
N VAL A 139 0.79 -19.77 -4.34
CA VAL A 139 1.90 -20.65 -4.73
C VAL A 139 2.72 -21.05 -3.50
N VAL A 140 3.09 -20.09 -2.66
CA VAL A 140 3.86 -20.35 -1.43
C VAL A 140 3.09 -21.28 -0.50
N ASN A 141 1.81 -21.00 -0.23
CA ASN A 141 0.98 -21.85 0.64
C ASN A 141 0.85 -23.29 0.09
N ARG A 142 0.75 -23.44 -1.24
CA ARG A 142 0.67 -24.76 -1.90
C ARG A 142 1.99 -25.52 -1.81
N LEU A 143 3.12 -24.84 -1.99
CA LEU A 143 4.46 -25.42 -1.84
C LEU A 143 4.69 -25.88 -0.41
N GLU A 144 4.45 -25.02 0.59
CA GLU A 144 4.55 -25.37 2.00
C GLU A 144 3.66 -26.57 2.36
N SER A 145 2.41 -26.57 1.89
CA SER A 145 1.49 -27.70 2.10
C SER A 145 1.99 -28.99 1.44
N ALA A 146 2.60 -28.91 0.26
CA ALA A 146 3.15 -30.06 -0.44
C ALA A 146 4.42 -30.59 0.26
N GLU A 147 5.31 -29.70 0.70
CA GLU A 147 6.49 -30.06 1.49
C GLU A 147 6.11 -30.70 2.82
N ASN A 148 5.11 -30.16 3.52
CA ASN A 148 4.63 -30.73 4.79
C ASN A 148 4.06 -32.13 4.57
N ARG A 149 3.29 -32.36 3.50
CA ARG A 149 2.81 -33.70 3.12
C ARG A 149 3.95 -34.64 2.73
N TYR A 150 4.96 -34.14 2.01
CA TYR A 150 6.12 -34.92 1.62
C TYR A 150 6.93 -35.35 2.86
N LYS A 151 7.29 -34.41 3.74
CA LYS A 151 7.97 -34.67 5.01
C LYS A 151 7.19 -35.67 5.87
N LEU A 152 5.88 -35.50 5.98
CA LEU A 152 5.02 -36.45 6.70
C LEU A 152 5.10 -37.85 6.09
N ARG A 153 4.95 -37.99 4.76
CA ARG A 153 5.06 -39.28 4.08
C ARG A 153 6.46 -39.88 4.15
N GLU A 154 7.51 -39.08 4.09
CA GLU A 154 8.90 -39.53 4.27
C GLU A 154 9.12 -40.06 5.68
N MET A 155 8.59 -39.38 6.70
CA MET A 155 8.57 -39.86 8.08
C MET A 155 7.73 -41.14 8.24
N THR A 156 6.65 -41.30 7.47
CA THR A 156 5.80 -42.52 7.45
C THR A 156 6.32 -43.65 6.55
N ASN A 157 7.29 -43.41 5.66
CA ASN A 157 7.80 -44.42 4.72
C ASN A 157 9.25 -44.85 5.00
N GLY A 158 9.95 -44.24 5.95
CA GLY A 158 11.24 -44.75 6.42
C GLY A 158 11.04 -45.96 7.34
N ASP A 159 11.93 -46.95 7.30
CA ASP A 159 11.98 -48.17 8.16
C ASP A 159 12.12 -47.89 9.69
N ARG A 160 11.66 -46.73 10.17
CA ARG A 160 11.55 -46.32 11.58
C ARG A 160 10.12 -45.98 11.99
N VAL A 161 9.12 -46.34 11.18
CA VAL A 161 7.71 -46.09 11.51
C VAL A 161 7.34 -46.71 12.86
N GLU A 162 7.84 -47.91 13.16
CA GLU A 162 7.56 -48.59 14.43
C GLU A 162 8.24 -47.93 15.65
N ASP A 163 9.44 -47.33 15.47
CA ASP A 163 10.16 -46.61 16.55
C ASP A 163 9.74 -45.13 16.67
N ALA A 164 9.17 -44.55 15.62
CA ALA A 164 8.66 -43.18 15.61
C ALA A 164 7.23 -43.09 16.15
N PHE A 165 6.35 -44.06 15.85
CA PHE A 165 5.02 -44.13 16.47
C PHE A 165 5.11 -44.40 17.98
N SER A 166 6.03 -45.26 18.44
CA SER A 166 6.25 -45.48 19.88
C SER A 166 6.78 -44.22 20.59
N ARG A 167 7.63 -43.42 19.93
CA ARG A 167 8.10 -42.13 20.46
C ARG A 167 7.04 -41.03 20.39
N PHE A 168 6.15 -41.07 19.39
CA PHE A 168 5.02 -40.15 19.30
C PHE A 168 3.98 -40.46 20.39
N GLU A 169 3.64 -41.73 20.65
CA GLU A 169 2.80 -42.13 21.78
C GLU A 169 3.43 -41.74 23.13
N ILE A 170 4.76 -41.83 23.27
CA ILE A 170 5.47 -41.37 24.49
C ILE A 170 5.43 -39.84 24.63
N LEU A 171 5.52 -39.10 23.52
CA LEU A 171 5.43 -37.63 23.51
C LEU A 171 3.99 -37.15 23.74
N GLU A 172 3.01 -37.77 23.11
CA GLU A 172 1.58 -37.53 23.29
C GLU A 172 1.17 -37.87 24.73
N ARG A 173 1.59 -39.01 25.28
CA ARG A 173 1.40 -39.32 26.71
C ARG A 173 2.10 -38.33 27.64
N ARG A 174 3.24 -37.75 27.24
CA ARG A 174 3.92 -36.69 28.03
C ARG A 174 3.23 -35.34 27.94
N VAL A 175 2.64 -35.02 26.78
CA VAL A 175 1.79 -33.84 26.60
C VAL A 175 0.50 -34.03 27.39
N ASP A 176 -0.16 -35.18 27.30
CA ASP A 176 -1.32 -35.53 28.11
C ASP A 176 -1.01 -35.55 29.61
N GLU A 177 0.17 -36.02 30.04
CA GLU A 177 0.61 -35.93 31.44
C GLU A 177 0.91 -34.48 31.86
N ALA A 178 1.39 -33.64 30.95
CA ALA A 178 1.68 -32.22 31.23
C ALA A 178 0.40 -31.37 31.24
N GLU A 179 -0.51 -31.61 30.30
CA GLU A 179 -1.87 -31.06 30.25
C GLU A 179 -2.68 -31.57 31.43
N GLY A 180 -2.61 -32.87 31.75
CA GLY A 180 -3.20 -33.46 32.95
C GLY A 180 -2.60 -32.92 34.25
N ARG A 181 -1.31 -32.55 34.29
CA ARG A 181 -0.70 -31.82 35.43
C ARG A 181 -1.15 -30.36 35.49
N ALA A 182 -1.35 -29.70 34.36
CA ALA A 182 -1.90 -28.34 34.30
C ALA A 182 -3.38 -28.31 34.72
N ASP A 183 -4.16 -29.30 34.27
CA ASP A 183 -5.54 -29.54 34.68
C ASP A 183 -5.63 -30.01 36.13
N ALA A 184 -4.67 -30.77 36.64
CA ALA A 184 -4.55 -31.12 38.06
C ALA A 184 -4.14 -29.92 38.93
N LEU A 185 -3.31 -29.01 38.42
CA LEU A 185 -3.03 -27.71 39.05
C LEU A 185 -4.28 -26.82 39.06
N GLY A 186 -5.19 -26.99 38.10
CA GLY A 186 -6.54 -26.40 38.11
C GLY A 186 -7.55 -27.15 38.99
N LEU A 187 -7.44 -28.47 39.12
CA LEU A 187 -8.21 -29.34 40.00
C LEU A 187 -7.55 -29.42 41.39
N GLY A 188 -7.44 -28.26 42.04
CA GLY A 188 -6.84 -28.17 43.36
C GLY A 188 -7.21 -26.92 44.17
N TYR A 189 -7.77 -25.89 43.56
CA TYR A 189 -8.25 -24.71 44.28
C TYR A 189 -9.77 -24.56 44.17
N LYS A 190 -10.49 -25.42 44.91
CA LYS A 190 -11.74 -24.96 45.54
C LYS A 190 -11.34 -24.36 46.88
N LYS A 191 -11.40 -23.03 47.01
CA LYS A 191 -11.27 -22.35 48.30
C LYS A 191 -12.23 -23.00 49.29
N SER A 192 -11.77 -23.26 50.50
CA SER A 192 -12.67 -23.80 51.53
C SER A 192 -13.65 -22.71 51.98
N LEU A 193 -14.84 -23.11 52.44
CA LEU A 193 -15.84 -22.16 52.97
C LEU A 193 -15.26 -21.27 54.09
N ASP A 194 -14.28 -21.80 54.85
CA ASP A 194 -13.57 -21.07 55.90
C ASP A 194 -12.61 -20.01 55.33
N GLU A 195 -12.00 -20.24 54.18
CA GLU A 195 -11.18 -19.25 53.47
C GLU A 195 -12.04 -18.14 52.84
N GLU A 196 -13.22 -18.46 52.30
CA GLU A 196 -14.17 -17.46 51.80
C GLU A 196 -14.77 -16.61 52.95
N ILE A 197 -15.04 -17.21 54.12
CA ILE A 197 -15.51 -16.48 55.30
C ILE A 197 -14.39 -15.61 55.92
N ALA A 198 -13.15 -16.08 55.91
CA ALA A 198 -12.01 -15.30 56.40
C ALA A 198 -11.72 -14.07 55.51
N GLU A 199 -11.86 -14.21 54.18
CA GLU A 199 -11.73 -13.08 53.25
C GLU A 199 -12.86 -12.05 53.44
N LEU A 200 -14.12 -12.49 53.63
CA LEU A 200 -15.24 -11.60 53.96
C LEU A 200 -15.03 -10.84 55.29
N GLN A 201 -14.60 -11.53 56.35
CA GLN A 201 -14.31 -10.90 57.64
C GLN A 201 -13.11 -9.95 57.60
N SER A 202 -12.14 -10.20 56.71
CA SER A 202 -10.99 -9.31 56.51
C SER A 202 -11.38 -8.04 55.75
N ALA A 203 -12.31 -8.15 54.80
CA ALA A 203 -12.81 -7.02 54.04
C ALA A 203 -13.64 -6.06 54.92
N ASP A 204 -14.46 -6.61 55.82
CA ASP A 204 -15.26 -5.80 56.76
C ASP A 204 -14.37 -5.08 57.80
N LYS A 205 -13.35 -5.76 58.36
CA LYS A 205 -12.42 -5.15 59.33
C LYS A 205 -11.59 -4.03 58.73
N VAL A 206 -11.15 -4.17 57.47
CA VAL A 206 -10.37 -3.14 56.78
C VAL A 206 -11.27 -1.94 56.40
N ALA A 207 -12.53 -2.18 56.06
CA ALA A 207 -13.50 -1.11 55.82
C ALA A 207 -13.83 -0.32 57.10
N ASP A 208 -14.00 -1.01 58.23
CA ASP A 208 -14.25 -0.40 59.54
C ASP A 208 -13.05 0.41 60.06
N GLU A 209 -11.81 -0.08 59.89
CA GLU A 209 -10.61 0.68 60.23
C GLU A 209 -10.44 1.93 59.34
N LEU A 210 -10.76 1.83 58.05
CA LEU A 210 -10.73 2.97 57.13
C LEU A 210 -11.81 4.02 57.48
N ALA A 211 -12.99 3.59 57.92
CA ALA A 211 -14.06 4.47 58.37
C ALA A 211 -13.70 5.17 59.70
N ALA A 212 -13.09 4.44 60.64
CA ALA A 212 -12.60 5.00 61.91
C ALA A 212 -11.48 6.03 61.69
N LEU A 213 -10.53 5.75 60.77
CA LEU A 213 -9.48 6.70 60.38
C LEU A 213 -10.05 7.98 59.76
N LYS A 214 -11.07 7.86 58.90
CA LYS A 214 -11.75 9.03 58.31
C LYS A 214 -12.51 9.85 59.35
N ALA A 215 -13.20 9.20 60.30
CA ALA A 215 -13.91 9.88 61.37
C ALA A 215 -12.95 10.61 62.34
N ALA A 216 -11.77 10.04 62.60
CA ALA A 216 -10.73 10.67 63.43
C ALA A 216 -10.08 11.88 62.73
N GLN A 217 -9.94 11.86 61.40
CA GLN A 217 -9.46 13.01 60.63
C GLN A 217 -10.49 14.14 60.49
N ALA A 218 -11.79 13.84 60.56
CA ALA A 218 -12.87 14.83 60.48
C ALA A 218 -13.18 15.55 61.81
N LYS A 219 -12.54 15.14 62.92
CA LYS A 219 -12.69 15.73 64.27
C LYS A 219 -11.49 16.57 64.71
N LYS A 220 -10.63 16.97 63.77
CA LYS A 220 -9.54 17.94 63.94
C LYS A 220 -9.72 19.07 62.94
#